data_AF-A0A7S3V164-F1
#
_entry.id   AF-A0A7S3V164-F1
#
_cell.length_a   1.000
_cell.length_b   1.000
_cell.length_c   1.000
_cell.angle_alpha   90.00
_cell.angle_beta   90.00
_cell.angle_gamma   90.00
#
_symmetry.space_group_name_H-M   'P 1'
#
loop_
_entity.id
_entity.type
_entity.pdbx_description
1 polymer ?
#
loop_
_entity_poly.entity_id
_entity_poly.type
_entity_poly.pdbx_seq_one_letter_code
_entity_poly.pdbx_strand_id
1 'polypeptide(L)'
;NEEEEEEEEEENNLGLSMDIIQQVSQRARELTDEKISRTERLKQLGSQIQPLWELLQVDTDERHNFFVENTGLGLGVIEKCEMELQRLEQLKVEKLQDLVEEARETIRELWQNMEYGESQKEAFGPYMNCTQFNEELFARHQDYVAELREQNELLQPILDRFTKYIELYNEREEYEKTIQDSSRLLSRKRGALREEELQRKRVTLKLPKLIESLRKDVAEYQDEHGPLLIQGKLCLDVIEEKENDYLERKREEKERKKRQKMRTQSEASKTGTPHKNAKGAPRPGSIRRGAKENSQHNRF
;
A
#
# COMPACT_ATOMS: atom_id res chain seq x y z
N ASN A 1 14.41 59.45 -88.47
CA ASN A 1 15.79 59.79 -88.07
C ASN A 1 15.85 60.50 -86.73
N GLU A 2 15.57 61.80 -86.57
CA GLU A 2 15.67 62.42 -85.23
C GLU A 2 14.60 61.89 -84.24
N GLU A 3 13.37 61.65 -84.70
CA GLU A 3 12.30 61.03 -83.87
C GLU A 3 12.53 59.53 -83.60
N GLU A 4 13.33 58.84 -84.43
CA GLU A 4 13.68 57.41 -84.22
C GLU A 4 14.90 57.27 -83.29
N GLU A 5 15.83 58.24 -83.31
CA GLU A 5 16.96 58.30 -82.38
C GLU A 5 16.54 58.73 -80.96
N GLU A 6 15.51 59.59 -80.82
CA GLU A 6 14.94 59.93 -79.50
C GLU A 6 14.13 58.77 -78.88
N GLU A 7 13.41 57.98 -79.67
CA GLU A 7 12.74 56.76 -79.18
C GLU A 7 13.75 55.67 -78.77
N GLU A 8 14.88 55.53 -79.47
CA GLU A 8 15.96 54.61 -79.08
C GLU A 8 16.72 55.07 -77.82
N GLU A 9 16.91 56.37 -77.59
CA GLU A 9 17.53 56.88 -76.35
C GLU A 9 16.60 56.78 -75.13
N GLU A 10 15.28 56.93 -75.30
CA GLU A 10 14.32 56.69 -74.22
C GLU A 10 14.17 55.19 -73.87
N GLU A 11 14.24 54.27 -74.84
CA GLU A 11 14.30 52.82 -74.57
C GLU A 11 15.60 52.42 -73.83
N ASN A 12 16.71 53.10 -74.10
CA ASN A 12 17.99 52.85 -73.42
C ASN A 12 18.13 53.56 -72.06
N ASN A 13 17.16 54.39 -71.68
CA ASN A 13 17.05 55.01 -70.36
C ASN A 13 16.00 54.33 -69.45
N LEU A 14 15.70 53.05 -69.71
CA LEU A 14 15.21 52.14 -68.68
C LEU A 14 16.25 52.14 -67.56
N GLY A 15 15.99 52.83 -66.45
CA GLY A 15 16.90 53.07 -65.32
C GLY A 15 17.55 51.81 -64.71
N LEU A 16 18.45 51.19 -65.47
CA LEU A 16 19.18 49.95 -65.22
C LEU A 16 20.65 50.32 -64.98
N SER A 17 20.88 51.26 -64.05
CA SER A 17 22.23 51.53 -63.57
C SER A 17 22.83 50.26 -62.98
N MET A 18 24.14 50.05 -63.21
CA MET A 18 24.90 48.94 -62.62
C MET A 18 24.71 48.86 -61.09
N ASP A 19 24.53 50.00 -60.43
CA ASP A 19 24.26 50.07 -58.99
C ASP A 19 22.89 49.47 -58.62
N ILE A 20 21.85 49.68 -59.43
CA ILE A 20 20.52 49.10 -59.22
C ILE A 20 20.58 47.58 -59.43
N ILE A 21 21.32 47.12 -60.44
CA ILE A 21 21.55 45.68 -60.69
C ILE A 21 22.28 45.04 -59.50
N GLN A 22 23.29 45.71 -58.94
CA GLN A 22 24.00 45.24 -57.75
C GLN A 22 23.09 45.19 -56.51
N GLN A 23 22.29 46.24 -56.26
CA GLN A 23 21.34 46.29 -55.15
C GLN A 23 20.28 45.19 -55.25
N VAL A 24 19.68 44.99 -56.42
CA VAL A 24 18.70 43.92 -56.66
C VAL A 24 19.35 42.55 -56.51
N SER A 25 20.57 42.35 -57.02
CA SER A 25 21.32 41.11 -56.88
C SER A 25 21.64 40.79 -55.41
N GLN A 26 22.04 41.81 -54.64
CA GLN A 26 22.27 41.67 -53.20
C GLN A 26 20.96 41.31 -52.48
N ARG A 27 19.87 42.04 -52.77
CA ARG A 27 18.57 41.78 -52.16
C ARG A 27 18.04 40.38 -52.49
N ALA A 28 18.27 39.90 -53.71
CA ALA A 28 17.91 38.55 -54.11
C ALA A 28 18.70 37.49 -53.32
N ARG A 29 19.99 37.71 -53.06
CA ARG A 29 20.79 36.82 -52.20
C ARG A 29 20.26 36.81 -50.77
N GLU A 30 20.02 37.98 -50.18
CA GLU A 30 19.46 38.11 -48.82
C GLU A 30 18.14 37.34 -48.67
N LEU A 31 17.21 37.50 -49.64
CA LEU A 31 15.94 36.78 -49.64
C LEU A 31 16.11 35.27 -49.85
N THR A 32 17.13 34.85 -50.60
CA THR A 32 17.46 33.43 -50.79
C THR A 32 17.99 32.83 -49.50
N ASP A 33 18.89 33.51 -48.81
CA ASP A 33 19.45 33.09 -47.54
C ASP A 33 18.36 33.03 -46.47
N GLU A 34 17.46 34.02 -46.43
CA GLU A 34 16.31 34.03 -45.53
C GLU A 34 15.34 32.87 -45.84
N LYS A 35 15.08 32.59 -47.11
CA LYS A 35 14.29 31.42 -47.52
C LYS A 35 14.93 30.13 -47.01
N ILE A 36 16.23 29.94 -47.20
CA ILE A 36 16.96 28.76 -46.73
C ILE A 36 16.84 28.65 -45.21
N SER A 37 17.18 29.71 -44.47
CA SER A 37 17.11 29.75 -43.01
C SER A 37 15.72 29.39 -42.47
N ARG A 38 14.66 29.99 -43.04
CA ARG A 38 13.27 29.69 -42.64
C ARG A 38 12.87 28.26 -42.97
N THR A 39 13.30 27.73 -44.10
CA THR A 39 13.03 26.31 -44.45
C THR A 39 13.70 25.35 -43.48
N GLU A 40 14.93 25.63 -43.07
CA GLU A 40 15.65 24.81 -42.09
C GLU A 40 14.99 24.88 -40.71
N ARG A 41 14.60 26.07 -40.27
CA ARG A 41 13.88 26.26 -39.00
C ARG A 41 12.58 25.46 -38.96
N LEU A 42 11.76 25.53 -40.01
CA LEU A 42 10.51 24.77 -40.08
C LEU A 42 10.74 23.25 -40.11
N LYS A 43 11.78 22.78 -40.81
CA LYS A 43 12.16 21.36 -40.78
C LYS A 43 12.56 20.91 -39.38
N GLN A 44 13.34 21.72 -38.67
CA GLN A 44 13.72 21.43 -37.28
C GLN A 44 12.52 21.36 -36.35
N LEU A 45 11.60 22.34 -36.43
CA LEU A 45 10.36 22.34 -35.64
C LEU A 45 9.51 21.12 -35.96
N GLY A 46 9.30 20.81 -37.25
CA GLY A 46 8.57 19.61 -37.66
C GLY A 46 9.19 18.31 -37.13
N SER A 47 10.52 18.20 -37.10
CA SER A 47 11.21 17.03 -36.55
C SER A 47 11.06 16.85 -35.04
N GLN A 48 10.72 17.92 -34.29
CA GLN A 48 10.45 17.87 -32.86
C GLN A 48 8.96 17.66 -32.55
N ILE A 49 8.07 18.26 -33.35
CA ILE A 49 6.61 18.16 -33.20
C ILE A 49 6.12 16.75 -33.53
N GLN A 50 6.58 16.17 -34.64
CA GLN A 50 6.15 14.85 -35.11
C GLN A 50 6.24 13.73 -34.04
N PRO A 51 7.39 13.51 -33.36
CA PRO A 51 7.48 12.49 -32.32
C PRO A 51 6.62 12.81 -31.10
N LEU A 52 6.41 14.09 -30.76
CA LEU A 52 5.53 14.48 -29.65
C LEU A 52 4.07 14.16 -29.96
N TRP A 53 3.59 14.40 -31.20
CA TRP A 53 2.25 13.99 -31.59
C TRP A 53 2.07 12.47 -31.52
N GLU A 54 3.07 11.69 -31.94
CA GLU A 54 3.06 10.23 -31.86
C GLU A 54 3.01 9.75 -30.40
N LEU A 55 3.87 10.30 -29.54
CA LEU A 55 3.94 9.98 -28.12
C LEU A 55 2.64 10.35 -27.38
N LEU A 56 2.11 11.53 -27.66
CA LEU A 56 0.90 12.06 -27.02
C LEU A 56 -0.38 11.52 -27.64
N GLN A 57 -0.28 10.73 -28.72
CA GLN A 57 -1.40 10.16 -29.48
C GLN A 57 -2.42 11.22 -29.94
N VAL A 58 -1.92 12.36 -30.45
CA VAL A 58 -2.77 13.40 -31.04
C VAL A 58 -3.47 12.87 -32.29
N ASP A 59 -4.74 13.20 -32.50
CA ASP A 59 -5.53 12.65 -33.61
C ASP A 59 -4.92 12.97 -34.97
N THR A 60 -4.97 12.02 -35.90
CA THR A 60 -4.39 12.18 -37.25
C THR A 60 -5.04 13.34 -38.02
N ASP A 61 -6.31 13.60 -37.78
CA ASP A 61 -7.06 14.68 -38.40
C ASP A 61 -6.60 16.05 -37.87
N GLU A 62 -6.32 16.17 -36.57
CA GLU A 62 -5.73 17.37 -35.96
C GLU A 62 -4.34 17.66 -36.55
N ARG A 63 -3.49 16.63 -36.64
CA ARG A 63 -2.15 16.74 -37.26
C ARG A 63 -2.25 17.21 -38.71
N HIS A 64 -3.18 16.64 -39.48
CA HIS A 64 -3.37 16.98 -40.89
C HIS A 64 -3.85 18.42 -41.05
N ASN A 65 -4.88 18.82 -40.30
CA ASN A 65 -5.43 20.18 -40.33
C ASN A 65 -4.36 21.21 -39.97
N PHE A 66 -3.53 20.94 -38.97
CA PHE A 66 -2.44 21.82 -38.59
C PHE A 66 -1.46 22.08 -39.75
N PHE A 67 -1.08 21.06 -40.53
CA PHE A 67 -0.21 21.24 -41.69
C PHE A 67 -0.87 21.99 -42.83
N VAL A 68 -2.15 21.72 -43.10
CA VAL A 68 -2.91 22.39 -44.18
C VAL A 68 -3.06 23.89 -43.89
N GLU A 69 -3.33 24.25 -42.64
CA GLU A 69 -3.50 25.64 -42.21
C GLU A 69 -2.18 26.42 -42.14
N ASN A 70 -1.06 25.71 -41.93
CA ASN A 70 0.25 26.30 -41.69
C ASN A 70 1.24 25.97 -42.82
N THR A 71 0.81 26.22 -44.06
CA THR A 71 1.64 26.05 -45.26
C THR A 71 2.49 27.28 -45.56
N GLY A 72 3.75 27.08 -45.99
CA GLY A 72 4.64 28.13 -46.47
C GLY A 72 5.80 28.49 -45.54
N LEU A 73 6.44 29.63 -45.80
CA LEU A 73 7.67 30.11 -45.12
C LEU A 73 7.48 31.49 -44.45
N GLY A 74 6.24 31.86 -44.16
CA GLY A 74 5.91 33.11 -43.47
C GLY A 74 6.37 33.06 -42.00
N LEU A 75 6.74 34.20 -41.43
CA LEU A 75 7.12 34.28 -40.02
C LEU A 75 5.98 33.82 -39.09
N GLY A 76 4.72 34.13 -39.43
CA GLY A 76 3.56 33.65 -38.67
C GLY A 76 3.37 32.13 -38.72
N VAL A 77 3.86 31.44 -39.75
CA VAL A 77 3.86 29.96 -39.79
C VAL A 77 4.89 29.41 -38.82
N ILE A 78 6.09 30.01 -38.77
CA ILE A 78 7.14 29.64 -37.82
C ILE A 78 6.66 29.85 -36.38
N GLU A 79 6.07 31.00 -36.08
CA GLU A 79 5.53 31.32 -34.75
C GLU A 79 4.47 30.32 -34.31
N LYS A 80 3.53 29.95 -35.20
CA LYS A 80 2.54 28.92 -34.90
C LYS A 80 3.15 27.54 -34.66
N CYS A 81 4.18 27.14 -35.41
CA CYS A 81 4.91 25.90 -35.16
C CYS A 81 5.64 25.93 -33.82
N GLU A 82 6.25 27.07 -33.44
CA GLU A 82 6.90 27.22 -32.14
C GLU A 82 5.88 27.16 -30.99
N MET A 83 4.72 27.79 -31.15
CA MET A 83 3.62 27.68 -30.19
C MET A 83 3.09 26.25 -30.06
N GLU A 84 2.92 25.54 -31.17
CA GLU A 84 2.47 24.14 -31.14
C GLU A 84 3.50 23.25 -30.44
N LEU A 85 4.79 23.44 -30.71
CA LEU A 85 5.85 22.73 -29.99
C LEU A 85 5.77 22.98 -28.48
N GLN A 86 5.65 24.24 -28.06
CA GLN A 86 5.50 24.59 -26.64
C GLN A 86 4.23 23.96 -26.01
N ARG A 87 3.11 23.96 -26.75
CA ARG A 87 1.87 23.32 -26.30
C ARG A 87 2.07 21.83 -26.06
N LEU A 88 2.73 21.14 -26.99
CA LEU A 88 2.99 19.70 -26.88
C LEU A 88 3.97 19.37 -25.75
N GLU A 89 5.00 20.20 -25.55
CA GLU A 89 5.93 20.06 -24.43
C GLU A 89 5.22 20.23 -23.08
N GLN A 90 4.34 21.23 -22.96
CA GLN A 90 3.51 21.41 -21.75
C GLN A 90 2.59 20.21 -21.53
N LEU A 91 1.88 19.76 -22.57
CA LEU A 91 1.00 18.60 -22.49
C LEU A 91 1.76 17.32 -22.10
N LYS A 92 3.00 17.17 -22.56
CA LYS A 92 3.87 16.05 -22.15
C LYS A 92 4.22 16.12 -20.66
N VAL A 93 4.55 17.30 -20.14
CA VAL A 93 4.83 17.48 -18.71
C VAL A 93 3.59 17.22 -17.87
N GLU A 94 2.42 17.69 -18.30
CA GLU A 94 1.13 17.41 -17.64
C GLU A 94 0.84 15.91 -17.58
N LYS A 95 0.95 15.19 -18.72
CA LYS A 95 0.77 13.73 -18.72
C LYS A 95 1.78 13.00 -17.84
N LEU A 96 3.04 13.45 -17.82
CA LEU A 96 4.06 12.86 -16.93
C LEU A 96 3.73 13.11 -15.46
N GLN A 97 3.18 14.28 -15.12
CA GLN A 97 2.72 14.58 -13.79
C GLN A 97 1.63 13.59 -13.35
N ASP A 98 0.59 13.41 -14.17
CA ASP A 98 -0.50 12.48 -13.86
C ASP A 98 0.02 11.05 -13.63
N LEU A 99 0.90 10.57 -14.51
CA LEU A 99 1.49 9.24 -14.42
C LEU A 99 2.38 9.07 -13.18
N VAL A 100 3.14 10.11 -12.80
CA VAL A 100 3.93 10.10 -11.57
C VAL A 100 3.02 10.11 -10.35
N GLU A 101 1.94 10.88 -10.37
CA GLU A 101 0.97 10.92 -9.27
C GLU A 101 0.28 9.56 -9.06
N GLU A 102 -0.16 8.90 -10.15
CA GLU A 102 -0.71 7.54 -10.11
C GLU A 102 0.31 6.53 -9.53
N ALA A 103 1.58 6.63 -9.97
CA ALA A 103 2.64 5.78 -9.42
C ALA A 103 2.88 6.04 -7.92
N ARG A 104 2.84 7.31 -7.49
CA ARG A 104 2.97 7.69 -6.08
C ARG A 104 1.81 7.16 -5.24
N GLU A 105 0.58 7.19 -5.75
CA GLU A 105 -0.57 6.57 -5.11
C GLU A 105 -0.38 5.07 -4.93
N THR A 106 0.02 4.38 -5.99
CA THR A 106 0.34 2.94 -5.95
C THR A 106 1.42 2.64 -4.91
N ILE A 107 2.48 3.45 -4.84
CA ILE A 107 3.54 3.28 -3.83
C ILE A 107 2.98 3.46 -2.41
N ARG A 108 2.13 4.47 -2.17
CA ARG A 108 1.53 4.69 -0.84
C ARG A 108 0.65 3.51 -0.43
N GLU A 109 -0.12 2.94 -1.36
CA GLU A 109 -0.93 1.74 -1.12
C GLU A 109 -0.04 0.53 -0.79
N LEU A 110 1.02 0.29 -1.55
CA LEU A 110 1.98 -0.79 -1.28
C LEU A 110 2.66 -0.61 0.08
N TRP A 111 3.03 0.62 0.45
CA TRP A 111 3.58 0.91 1.77
C TRP A 111 2.59 0.64 2.91
N GLN A 112 1.29 0.88 2.70
CA GLN A 112 0.27 0.54 3.70
C GLN A 112 0.11 -0.98 3.79
N ASN A 113 0.00 -1.66 2.66
CA ASN A 113 -0.17 -3.11 2.59
C ASN A 113 1.00 -3.88 3.24
N MET A 114 2.21 -3.34 3.14
CA MET A 114 3.41 -3.91 3.75
C MET A 114 3.72 -3.37 5.15
N GLU A 115 2.86 -2.50 5.71
CA GLU A 115 3.04 -1.90 7.04
C GLU A 115 4.38 -1.15 7.21
N TYR A 116 4.83 -0.41 6.19
CA TYR A 116 6.11 0.31 6.21
C TYR A 116 6.15 1.40 7.28
N GLY A 117 7.25 1.44 8.04
CA GLY A 117 7.57 2.54 8.97
C GLY A 117 8.07 3.80 8.26
N GLU A 118 8.11 4.93 8.98
CA GLU A 118 8.55 6.23 8.43
C GLU A 118 9.98 6.20 7.90
N SER A 119 10.91 5.56 8.63
CA SER A 119 12.32 5.47 8.21
C SER A 119 12.51 4.70 6.89
N GLN A 120 11.65 3.70 6.62
CA GLN A 120 11.70 2.95 5.35
C GLN A 120 11.18 3.81 4.19
N LYS A 121 10.15 4.63 4.44
CA LYS A 121 9.57 5.54 3.45
C LYS A 121 10.53 6.68 3.10
N GLU A 122 11.32 7.14 4.07
CA GLU A 122 12.25 8.26 3.90
C GLU A 122 13.33 7.98 2.85
N ALA A 123 13.72 6.71 2.65
CA ALA A 123 14.68 6.30 1.63
C ALA A 123 14.26 6.71 0.20
N PHE A 124 12.95 6.74 -0.09
CA PHE A 124 12.38 7.20 -1.37
C PHE A 124 11.73 8.59 -1.28
N GLY A 125 11.80 9.24 -0.11
CA GLY A 125 11.22 10.55 0.18
C GLY A 125 11.61 11.67 -0.81
N PRO A 126 12.89 11.79 -1.24
CA PRO A 126 13.29 12.81 -2.20
C PRO A 126 12.52 12.73 -3.53
N TYR A 127 12.26 11.52 -4.04
CA TYR A 127 11.54 11.31 -5.29
C TYR A 127 10.03 11.54 -5.12
N MET A 128 9.48 11.19 -3.96
CA MET A 128 8.08 11.46 -3.59
C MET A 128 7.74 12.95 -3.55
N ASN A 129 8.69 13.80 -3.11
CA ASN A 129 8.47 15.23 -2.93
C ASN A 129 8.93 16.07 -4.13
N CYS A 130 9.49 15.45 -5.18
CA CYS A 130 10.00 16.16 -6.34
C CYS A 130 8.85 16.76 -7.18
N THR A 131 8.95 18.03 -7.54
CA THR A 131 7.96 18.75 -8.38
C THR A 131 8.41 18.91 -9.83
N GLN A 132 9.63 18.47 -10.16
CA GLN A 132 10.17 18.50 -11.51
C GLN A 132 9.82 17.20 -12.23
N PHE A 133 8.72 17.21 -12.97
CA PHE A 133 8.26 16.05 -13.73
C PHE A 133 9.06 15.88 -15.01
N ASN A 134 9.89 14.84 -15.04
CA ASN A 134 10.64 14.42 -16.21
C ASN A 134 10.54 12.89 -16.37
N GLU A 135 11.00 12.39 -17.52
CA GLU A 135 10.95 10.97 -17.83
C GLU A 135 11.78 10.11 -16.86
N GLU A 136 12.90 10.65 -16.36
CA GLU A 136 13.77 9.96 -15.40
C GLU A 136 13.06 9.75 -14.05
N LEU A 137 12.36 10.77 -13.56
CA LEU A 137 11.55 10.69 -12.34
C LEU A 137 10.45 9.65 -12.49
N PHE A 138 9.75 9.66 -13.63
CA PHE A 138 8.71 8.68 -13.92
C PHE A 138 9.28 7.25 -13.97
N ALA A 139 10.37 7.03 -14.71
CA ALA A 139 11.05 5.73 -14.77
C ALA A 139 11.45 5.25 -13.36
N ARG A 140 12.02 6.14 -12.54
CA ARG A 140 12.41 5.79 -11.17
C ARG A 140 11.21 5.38 -10.30
N HIS A 141 10.03 6.00 -10.48
CA HIS A 141 8.81 5.58 -9.79
C HIS A 141 8.31 4.23 -10.30
N GLN A 142 8.36 3.98 -11.61
CA GLN A 142 7.96 2.69 -12.18
C GLN A 142 8.85 1.54 -11.69
N ASP A 143 10.17 1.73 -11.68
CA ASP A 143 11.12 0.75 -11.15
C ASP A 143 10.83 0.46 -9.67
N TYR A 144 10.63 1.50 -8.88
CA TYR A 144 10.34 1.34 -7.46
C TYR A 144 8.97 0.68 -7.20
N VAL A 145 7.95 0.96 -8.01
CA VAL A 145 6.68 0.23 -7.96
C VAL A 145 6.88 -1.26 -8.25
N ALA A 146 7.71 -1.60 -9.25
CA ALA A 146 8.00 -2.99 -9.58
C ALA A 146 8.73 -3.71 -8.43
N GLU A 147 9.77 -3.07 -7.87
CA GLU A 147 10.49 -3.57 -6.68
C GLU A 147 9.54 -3.81 -5.50
N LEU A 148 8.67 -2.84 -5.19
CA LEU A 148 7.72 -2.96 -4.07
C LEU A 148 6.66 -4.03 -4.32
N ARG A 149 6.24 -4.26 -5.57
CA ARG A 149 5.28 -5.33 -5.90
C ARG A 149 5.90 -6.70 -5.66
N GLU A 150 7.14 -6.91 -6.11
CA GLU A 150 7.86 -8.16 -5.86
C GLU A 150 8.04 -8.42 -4.36
N GLN A 151 8.46 -7.40 -3.61
CA GLN A 151 8.56 -7.48 -2.14
C GLN A 151 7.21 -7.77 -1.48
N ASN A 152 6.14 -7.12 -1.94
CA ASN A 152 4.81 -7.32 -1.41
C ASN A 152 4.32 -8.76 -1.66
N GLU A 153 4.55 -9.35 -2.83
CA GLU A 153 4.16 -10.73 -3.11
C GLU A 153 4.79 -11.74 -2.13
N LEU A 154 6.04 -11.50 -1.74
CA LEU A 154 6.75 -12.33 -0.75
C LEU A 154 6.24 -12.07 0.68
N LEU A 155 5.95 -10.82 1.02
CA LEU A 155 5.56 -10.40 2.37
C LEU A 155 4.10 -10.67 2.71
N GLN A 156 3.19 -10.57 1.73
CA GLN A 156 1.74 -10.70 1.94
C GLN A 156 1.34 -11.98 2.70
N PRO A 157 1.84 -13.18 2.36
CA PRO A 157 1.49 -14.40 3.10
C PRO A 157 1.88 -14.35 4.59
N ILE A 158 3.01 -13.71 4.91
CA ILE A 158 3.51 -13.56 6.28
C ILE A 158 2.63 -12.55 7.04
N LEU A 159 2.31 -11.42 6.40
CA LEU A 159 1.45 -10.38 6.96
C LEU A 159 0.02 -10.88 7.18
N ASP A 160 -0.55 -11.64 6.25
CA ASP A 160 -1.85 -12.30 6.42
C ASP A 160 -1.88 -13.23 7.63
N ARG A 161 -0.78 -13.98 7.84
CA ARG A 161 -0.65 -14.85 9.00
C ARG A 161 -0.50 -14.04 10.29
N PHE A 162 0.20 -12.91 10.23
CA PHE A 162 0.37 -11.98 11.35
C PHE A 162 -0.96 -11.32 11.72
N THR A 163 -1.77 -10.90 10.76
CA THR A 163 -3.13 -10.40 10.97
C THR A 163 -4.01 -11.45 11.67
N LYS A 164 -3.99 -12.70 11.20
CA LYS A 164 -4.67 -13.83 11.89
C LYS A 164 -4.16 -14.04 13.31
N TYR A 165 -2.87 -13.80 13.56
CA TYR A 165 -2.31 -13.86 14.90
C TYR A 165 -2.87 -12.75 15.79
N ILE A 166 -2.93 -11.51 15.31
CA ILE A 166 -3.54 -10.40 16.05
C ILE A 166 -5.01 -10.70 16.38
N GLU A 167 -5.78 -11.21 15.41
CA GLU A 167 -7.17 -11.60 15.61
C GLU A 167 -7.33 -12.67 16.71
N LEU A 168 -6.56 -13.76 16.63
CA LEU A 168 -6.62 -14.83 17.63
C LEU A 168 -6.09 -14.38 19.00
N TYR A 169 -5.12 -13.47 19.04
CA TYR A 169 -4.63 -12.86 20.27
C TYR A 169 -5.73 -12.01 20.93
N ASN A 170 -6.46 -11.21 20.14
CA ASN A 170 -7.58 -10.42 20.63
C ASN A 170 -8.73 -11.33 21.12
N GLU A 171 -9.03 -12.42 20.39
CA GLU A 171 -9.99 -13.45 20.84
C GLU A 171 -9.58 -14.06 22.18
N ARG A 172 -8.27 -14.28 22.42
CA ARG A 172 -7.75 -14.72 23.71
C ARG A 172 -8.03 -13.69 24.81
N GLU A 173 -7.78 -12.42 24.56
CA GLU A 173 -8.02 -11.35 25.55
C GLU A 173 -9.51 -11.22 25.91
N GLU A 174 -10.39 -11.28 24.92
CA GLU A 174 -11.85 -11.27 25.12
C GLU A 174 -12.32 -12.50 25.91
N TYR A 175 -11.82 -13.68 25.56
CA TYR A 175 -12.10 -14.91 26.28
C TYR A 175 -11.68 -14.81 27.76
N GLU A 176 -10.56 -14.16 28.06
CA GLU A 176 -10.14 -13.99 29.45
C GLU A 176 -10.97 -12.99 30.23
N LYS A 177 -11.36 -11.87 29.60
CA LYS A 177 -12.29 -10.91 30.20
C LYS A 177 -13.62 -11.56 30.52
N THR A 178 -14.15 -12.38 29.59
CA THR A 178 -15.40 -13.11 29.82
C THR A 178 -15.27 -14.14 30.93
N ILE A 179 -14.19 -14.94 31.02
CA ILE A 179 -13.98 -15.88 32.15
C ILE A 179 -13.93 -15.16 33.51
N GLN A 180 -13.29 -13.99 33.56
CA GLN A 180 -13.13 -13.21 34.79
C GLN A 180 -14.45 -12.58 35.28
N ASP A 181 -15.42 -12.38 34.39
CA ASP A 181 -16.73 -11.84 34.75
C ASP A 181 -17.60 -12.89 35.48
N SER A 182 -17.81 -12.69 36.79
CA SER A 182 -18.67 -13.55 37.61
C SER A 182 -20.13 -13.60 37.14
N SER A 183 -20.60 -12.59 36.40
CA SER A 183 -21.96 -12.52 35.88
C SER A 183 -22.18 -13.42 34.66
N ARG A 184 -21.11 -13.92 34.04
CA ARG A 184 -21.17 -14.80 32.85
C ARG A 184 -22.03 -16.05 33.07
N LEU A 185 -21.98 -16.62 34.28
CA LEU A 185 -22.74 -17.82 34.65
C LEU A 185 -24.23 -17.53 34.93
N LEU A 186 -24.58 -16.25 35.12
CA LEU A 186 -25.96 -15.79 35.30
C LEU A 186 -26.66 -15.54 33.96
N SER A 187 -25.90 -15.46 32.87
CA SER A 187 -26.42 -15.32 31.51
C SER A 187 -27.16 -16.59 31.09
N ARG A 188 -28.47 -16.47 30.82
CA ARG A 188 -29.35 -17.56 30.35
C ARG A 188 -29.16 -17.90 28.86
N LYS A 189 -28.04 -17.52 28.24
CA LYS A 189 -27.77 -17.80 26.82
C LYS A 189 -27.49 -19.30 26.63
N ARG A 190 -28.43 -20.03 26.02
CA ARG A 190 -28.24 -21.45 25.66
C ARG A 190 -27.01 -21.59 24.77
N GLY A 191 -26.11 -22.53 25.10
CA GLY A 191 -24.93 -22.84 24.29
C GLY A 191 -23.64 -22.09 24.67
N ALA A 192 -23.71 -21.07 25.54
CA ALA A 192 -22.56 -20.22 25.89
C ALA A 192 -21.33 -21.00 26.39
N LEU A 193 -21.50 -21.99 27.28
CA LEU A 193 -20.37 -22.81 27.76
C LEU A 193 -19.72 -23.67 26.66
N ARG A 194 -20.49 -24.10 25.65
CA ARG A 194 -19.95 -24.89 24.53
C ARG A 194 -19.17 -24.00 23.57
N GLU A 195 -19.66 -22.79 23.33
CA GLU A 195 -18.96 -21.75 22.56
C GLU A 195 -17.65 -21.37 23.27
N GLU A 196 -17.69 -21.12 24.59
CA GLU A 196 -16.51 -20.84 25.41
C GLU A 196 -15.47 -21.97 25.36
N GLU A 197 -15.87 -23.24 25.44
CA GLU A 197 -14.92 -24.36 25.40
C GLU A 197 -14.31 -24.54 23.99
N LEU A 198 -15.04 -24.21 22.93
CA LEU A 198 -14.52 -24.17 21.55
C LEU A 198 -13.52 -23.02 21.36
N GLN A 199 -13.84 -21.83 21.88
CA GLN A 199 -12.94 -20.67 21.90
C GLN A 199 -11.68 -20.97 22.70
N ARG A 200 -11.80 -21.59 23.87
CA ARG A 200 -10.67 -22.04 24.70
C ARG A 200 -9.74 -22.97 23.92
N LYS A 201 -10.28 -24.00 23.26
CA LYS A 201 -9.49 -24.95 22.46
C LYS A 201 -8.81 -24.25 21.29
N ARG A 202 -9.50 -23.31 20.64
CA ARG A 202 -8.95 -22.52 19.54
C ARG A 202 -7.75 -21.68 20.01
N VAL A 203 -7.91 -20.94 21.10
CA VAL A 203 -6.86 -20.11 21.70
C VAL A 203 -5.70 -20.95 22.24
N THR A 204 -5.96 -22.05 22.94
CA THR A 204 -4.90 -22.85 23.58
C THR A 204 -4.14 -23.76 22.63
N LEU A 205 -4.74 -24.16 21.49
CA LEU A 205 -4.09 -25.07 20.54
C LEU A 205 -3.66 -24.40 19.24
N LYS A 206 -4.46 -23.48 18.69
CA LYS A 206 -4.15 -22.86 17.38
C LYS A 206 -3.19 -21.68 17.52
N LEU A 207 -3.32 -20.87 18.57
CA LEU A 207 -2.46 -19.69 18.75
C LEU A 207 -0.97 -20.07 18.90
N PRO A 208 -0.56 -21.06 19.74
CA PRO A 208 0.85 -21.42 19.85
C PRO A 208 1.43 -21.97 18.54
N LYS A 209 0.65 -22.77 17.80
CA LYS A 209 1.05 -23.29 16.49
C LYS A 209 1.20 -22.18 15.45
N LEU A 210 0.34 -21.17 15.51
CA LEU A 210 0.42 -20.01 14.63
C LEU A 210 1.65 -19.17 14.94
N ILE A 211 1.98 -18.97 16.22
CA ILE A 211 3.21 -18.28 16.66
C ILE A 211 4.45 -19.03 16.18
N GLU A 212 4.49 -20.36 16.32
CA GLU A 212 5.62 -21.17 15.87
C GLU A 212 5.79 -21.12 14.34
N SER A 213 4.68 -21.20 13.60
CA SER A 213 4.69 -21.03 12.14
C SER A 213 5.14 -19.62 11.74
N LEU A 214 4.68 -18.57 12.42
CA LEU A 214 5.10 -17.19 12.16
C LEU A 214 6.59 -17.01 12.42
N ARG A 215 7.11 -17.56 13.52
CA ARG A 215 8.55 -17.49 13.82
C ARG A 215 9.38 -18.15 12.73
N LYS A 216 8.92 -19.28 12.21
CA LYS A 216 9.58 -19.97 11.10
C LYS A 216 9.53 -19.13 9.82
N ASP A 217 8.34 -18.71 9.39
CA ASP A 217 8.16 -17.94 8.16
C ASP A 217 8.95 -16.61 8.21
N VAL A 218 8.98 -15.94 9.37
CA VAL A 218 9.76 -14.70 9.56
C VAL A 218 11.26 -14.97 9.58
N ALA A 219 11.72 -16.08 10.17
CA ALA A 219 13.15 -16.44 10.15
C ALA A 219 13.63 -16.76 8.73
N GLU A 220 12.87 -17.54 7.97
CA GLU A 220 13.17 -17.85 6.56
C GLU A 220 13.24 -16.57 5.72
N TYR A 221 12.29 -15.63 5.92
CA TYR A 221 12.34 -14.33 5.27
C TYR A 221 13.56 -13.50 5.68
N GLN A 222 13.93 -13.50 6.97
CA GLN A 222 15.05 -12.72 7.48
C GLN A 222 16.40 -13.18 6.95
N ASP A 223 16.56 -14.48 6.72
CA ASP A 223 17.79 -15.06 6.17
C ASP A 223 18.04 -14.61 4.72
N GLU A 224 16.97 -14.42 3.93
CA GLU A 224 17.06 -14.08 2.50
C GLU A 224 16.99 -12.56 2.24
N HIS A 225 16.13 -11.83 2.95
CA HIS A 225 15.78 -10.44 2.66
C HIS A 225 16.08 -9.44 3.78
N GLY A 226 16.53 -9.93 4.95
CA GLY A 226 16.85 -9.10 6.11
C GLY A 226 15.65 -8.82 7.03
N PRO A 227 15.80 -7.89 7.99
CA PRO A 227 14.87 -7.73 9.11
C PRO A 227 13.46 -7.32 8.66
N LEU A 228 12.46 -8.13 9.01
CA LEU A 228 11.05 -7.79 8.83
C LEU A 228 10.58 -6.77 9.88
N LEU A 229 10.34 -5.54 9.43
CA LEU A 229 9.79 -4.45 10.23
C LEU A 229 8.30 -4.25 9.93
N ILE A 230 7.48 -4.20 10.98
CA ILE A 230 6.06 -3.83 10.94
C ILE A 230 5.92 -2.51 11.68
N GLN A 231 5.54 -1.45 10.96
CA GLN A 231 5.43 -0.07 11.46
C GLN A 231 6.72 0.40 12.17
N GLY A 232 7.88 -0.04 11.70
CA GLY A 232 9.19 0.30 12.27
C GLY A 232 9.62 -0.55 13.48
N LYS A 233 8.84 -1.56 13.90
CA LYS A 233 9.23 -2.54 14.93
C LYS A 233 9.48 -3.91 14.33
N LEU A 234 10.43 -4.66 14.88
CA LEU A 234 10.65 -6.04 14.45
C LEU A 234 9.42 -6.90 14.72
N CYS A 235 8.96 -7.65 13.71
CA CYS A 235 7.77 -8.49 13.82
C CYS A 235 7.86 -9.49 14.99
N LEU A 236 9.03 -10.11 15.18
CA LEU A 236 9.26 -11.06 16.27
C LEU A 236 9.20 -10.40 17.64
N ASP A 237 9.77 -9.20 17.80
CA ASP A 237 9.73 -8.45 19.06
C ASP A 237 8.30 -8.15 19.48
N VAL A 238 7.43 -7.77 18.54
CA VAL A 238 6.00 -7.52 18.81
C VAL A 238 5.29 -8.79 19.28
N ILE A 239 5.62 -9.95 18.71
CA ILE A 239 5.07 -11.24 19.14
C ILE A 239 5.57 -11.58 20.55
N GLU A 240 6.86 -11.41 20.81
CA GLU A 240 7.49 -11.74 22.09
C GLU A 240 7.04 -10.83 23.22
N GLU A 241 6.95 -9.51 22.99
CA GLU A 241 6.40 -8.54 23.95
C GLU A 241 5.00 -8.95 24.38
N LYS A 242 4.11 -9.21 23.42
CA LYS A 242 2.72 -9.64 23.69
C LYS A 242 2.63 -10.98 24.43
N GLU A 243 3.47 -11.95 24.09
CA GLU A 243 3.48 -13.25 24.79
C GLU A 243 4.08 -13.15 26.20
N ASN A 244 5.10 -12.32 26.40
CA ASN A 244 5.71 -12.09 27.71
C ASN A 244 4.72 -11.40 28.65
N ASP A 245 4.07 -10.32 28.19
CA ASP A 245 3.01 -9.61 28.94
C ASP A 245 1.88 -10.55 29.36
N TYR A 246 1.49 -11.46 28.46
CA TYR A 246 0.48 -12.47 28.75
C TYR A 246 0.93 -13.42 29.87
N LEU A 247 2.15 -13.95 29.78
CA LEU A 247 2.71 -14.89 30.75
C LEU A 247 2.88 -14.24 32.12
N GLU A 248 3.30 -12.97 32.19
CA GLU A 248 3.42 -12.22 33.43
C GLU A 248 2.08 -12.03 34.12
N ARG A 249 1.05 -11.55 33.40
CA ARG A 249 -0.31 -11.42 33.95
C ARG A 249 -0.84 -12.74 34.52
N LYS A 250 -0.58 -13.86 33.83
CA LYS A 250 -0.96 -15.19 34.32
C LYS A 250 -0.19 -15.62 35.57
N ARG A 251 1.09 -15.27 35.69
CA ARG A 251 1.89 -15.55 36.89
C ARG A 251 1.36 -14.74 38.08
N GLU A 252 1.09 -13.46 37.89
CA GLU A 252 0.54 -12.58 38.93
C GLU A 252 -0.86 -13.03 39.39
N GLU A 253 -1.73 -13.42 38.46
CA GLU A 253 -3.08 -13.90 38.78
C GLU A 253 -3.01 -15.18 39.64
N LYS A 254 -2.10 -16.11 39.30
CA LYS A 254 -1.85 -17.33 40.06
C LYS A 254 -1.34 -17.01 41.47
N GLU A 255 -0.37 -16.11 41.59
CA GLU A 255 0.18 -15.68 42.88
C GLU A 255 -0.88 -14.98 43.75
N ARG A 256 -1.71 -14.10 43.18
CA ARG A 256 -2.83 -13.46 43.87
C ARG A 256 -3.83 -14.50 44.40
N LYS A 257 -4.21 -15.48 43.57
CA LYS A 257 -5.10 -16.58 43.96
C LYS A 257 -4.50 -17.45 45.07
N LYS A 258 -3.20 -17.74 45.04
CA LYS A 258 -2.50 -18.46 46.12
C LYS A 258 -2.53 -17.66 47.43
N ARG A 259 -2.17 -16.37 47.39
CA ARG A 259 -2.21 -15.47 48.57
C ARG A 259 -3.61 -15.37 49.18
N GLN A 260 -4.64 -15.29 48.35
CA GLN A 260 -6.02 -15.25 48.80
C GLN A 260 -6.46 -16.57 49.46
N LYS A 261 -6.11 -17.72 48.88
CA LYS A 261 -6.36 -19.05 49.47
C LYS A 261 -5.69 -19.20 50.84
N MET A 262 -4.43 -18.79 50.96
CA MET A 262 -3.68 -18.84 52.22
C MET A 262 -4.32 -17.96 53.30
N ARG A 263 -4.79 -16.75 52.94
CA ARG A 263 -5.53 -15.87 53.85
C ARG A 263 -6.84 -16.50 54.33
N THR A 264 -7.66 -17.03 53.42
CA THR A 264 -8.94 -17.67 53.78
C THR A 264 -8.78 -18.92 54.64
N GLN A 265 -7.72 -19.72 54.43
CA GLN A 265 -7.40 -20.86 55.30
C GLN A 265 -6.99 -20.39 56.70
N SER A 266 -6.18 -19.32 56.79
CA SER A 266 -5.74 -18.78 58.08
C SER A 266 -6.88 -18.16 58.92
N GLU A 267 -7.88 -17.56 58.27
CA GLU A 267 -9.07 -17.01 58.93
C GLU A 267 -10.04 -18.10 59.40
N ALA A 268 -10.26 -19.16 58.59
CA ALA A 268 -11.08 -20.30 58.97
C ALA A 268 -10.51 -21.08 60.17
N SER A 269 -9.19 -21.12 60.34
CA SER A 269 -8.54 -21.70 61.52
C SER A 269 -8.60 -20.83 62.78
N LYS A 270 -8.96 -19.53 62.67
CA LYS A 270 -9.07 -18.61 63.82
C LYS A 270 -10.48 -18.55 64.42
N THR A 271 -11.52 -18.95 63.69
CA THR A 271 -12.93 -18.96 64.15
C THR A 271 -13.41 -20.34 64.64
N GLY A 272 -12.49 -21.26 64.95
CA GLY A 272 -12.80 -22.60 65.46
C GLY A 272 -13.44 -22.58 66.86
N THR A 273 -14.76 -22.60 66.92
CA THR A 273 -15.53 -22.94 68.13
C THR A 273 -15.21 -24.38 68.55
N PRO A 274 -14.80 -24.66 69.80
CA PRO A 274 -14.38 -25.99 70.19
C PRO A 274 -15.57 -26.92 70.48
N HIS A 275 -15.83 -27.88 69.59
CA HIS A 275 -16.71 -29.02 69.89
C HIS A 275 -15.97 -30.02 70.80
N LYS A 276 -16.41 -30.15 72.05
CA LYS A 276 -15.97 -31.20 72.98
C LYS A 276 -16.86 -32.45 72.88
N ASN A 277 -16.16 -33.58 72.80
CA ASN A 277 -16.62 -34.97 72.79
C ASN A 277 -17.59 -35.35 73.92
N ALA A 278 -18.56 -36.21 73.60
CA ALA A 278 -19.21 -37.11 74.55
C ALA A 278 -19.13 -38.57 74.04
N LYS A 279 -18.49 -39.45 74.82
CA LYS A 279 -18.45 -40.91 74.63
C LYS A 279 -19.61 -41.55 75.40
N GLY A 280 -20.25 -42.60 74.85
CA GLY A 280 -20.84 -43.69 75.66
C GLY A 280 -22.23 -44.26 75.29
N ALA A 281 -22.23 -45.27 74.41
CA ALA A 281 -23.03 -46.53 74.44
C ALA A 281 -24.60 -46.51 74.39
N PRO A 282 -25.28 -47.68 74.27
CA PRO A 282 -25.38 -48.55 73.09
C PRO A 282 -26.85 -48.82 72.63
N ARG A 283 -26.99 -49.46 71.46
CA ARG A 283 -28.25 -49.88 70.81
C ARG A 283 -29.19 -50.70 71.72
N PRO A 284 -30.51 -50.65 71.45
CA PRO A 284 -31.39 -51.81 71.56
C PRO A 284 -31.96 -52.21 70.20
N GLY A 285 -31.85 -53.51 69.88
CA GLY A 285 -32.47 -54.12 68.70
C GLY A 285 -33.95 -54.43 68.91
N SER A 286 -34.67 -54.64 67.80
CA SER A 286 -35.88 -55.46 67.80
C SER A 286 -36.19 -56.03 66.41
N ILE A 287 -35.99 -57.35 66.32
CA ILE A 287 -36.87 -58.34 65.71
C ILE A 287 -37.05 -58.33 64.18
N ARG A 288 -36.37 -59.28 63.54
CA ARG A 288 -36.80 -59.99 62.33
C ARG A 288 -37.45 -61.31 62.76
N ARG A 289 -38.69 -61.58 62.35
CA ARG A 289 -39.21 -62.94 62.10
C ARG A 289 -40.52 -62.88 61.32
N GLY A 290 -40.62 -63.70 60.27
CA GLY A 290 -41.89 -63.96 59.56
C GLY A 290 -41.69 -64.27 58.09
N ALA A 291 -41.38 -65.52 57.77
CA ALA A 291 -41.42 -66.08 56.43
C ALA A 291 -42.85 -66.52 56.04
N LYS A 292 -43.17 -66.43 54.75
CA LYS A 292 -44.03 -67.32 53.90
C LYS A 292 -44.32 -66.57 52.59
N GLU A 293 -43.78 -66.99 51.45
CA GLU A 293 -44.17 -68.10 50.55
C GLU A 293 -45.02 -67.62 49.36
N ASN A 294 -44.59 -68.05 48.17
CA ASN A 294 -45.28 -68.19 46.88
C ASN A 294 -45.90 -66.96 46.19
N SER A 295 -45.46 -66.67 44.97
CA SER A 295 -46.04 -67.36 43.80
C SER A 295 -45.28 -67.07 42.51
N GLN A 296 -45.29 -68.08 41.64
CA GLN A 296 -44.66 -68.21 40.34
C GLN A 296 -45.34 -67.35 39.26
N HIS A 297 -44.58 -66.79 38.32
CA HIS A 297 -44.76 -66.93 36.85
C HIS A 297 -43.80 -65.97 36.12
N ASN A 298 -42.75 -66.48 35.46
CA ASN A 298 -42.67 -66.94 34.07
C ASN A 298 -42.72 -65.84 32.99
N ARG A 299 -41.57 -65.73 32.29
CA ARG A 299 -41.39 -65.68 30.81
C ARG A 299 -41.94 -64.45 30.06
N PHE A 300 -41.28 -63.91 29.05
CA PHE A 300 -40.07 -64.23 28.27
C PHE A 300 -39.43 -62.90 27.88
#